data_AF-A0A6I1W031-F1
#
_entry.id   AF-A0A6I1W031-F1
#
_cell.length_a   1.000
_cell.length_b   1.000
_cell.length_c   1.000
_cell.angle_alpha   90.00
_cell.angle_beta   90.00
_cell.angle_gamma   90.00
#
_symmetry.space_group_name_H-M   'P 1'
#
loop_
_entity.id
_entity.type
_entity.pdbx_description
1 polymer ?
#
loop_
_entity_poly.entity_id
_entity_poly.type
_entity_poly.pdbx_seq_one_letter_code
_entity_poly.pdbx_strand_id
1 'polypeptide(L)'
;AEAAQDGAAQARWHAELDSADGYTADARARKMLAGLGFTNEQMDRPVADFSGGWRMRLNLAQALMCPSDLLLLDEPTNHLDLDAILWLEDFLKSYPGTMLLISHDRDFLDAVVDN
;
A
#
# COMPACT_ATOMS: atom_id res chain seq x y z
N ALA A 1 -2.60 -1.71 29.40
CA ALA A 1 -3.92 -2.37 29.48
C ALA A 1 -3.84 -3.73 30.18
N GLU A 2 -2.86 -4.59 29.89
CA GLU A 2 -2.66 -5.86 30.61
C GLU A 2 -2.43 -5.69 32.12
N ALA A 3 -1.74 -4.63 32.53
CA ALA A 3 -1.45 -4.34 33.94
C ALA A 3 -2.67 -3.92 34.79
N ALA A 4 -3.84 -3.67 34.18
CA ALA A 4 -5.00 -3.10 34.88
C ALA A 4 -6.22 -4.04 34.97
N GLN A 5 -6.15 -5.25 34.40
CA GLN A 5 -7.28 -6.21 34.32
C GLN A 5 -8.59 -5.60 33.77
N ASP A 6 -8.48 -4.59 32.91
CA ASP A 6 -9.63 -3.93 32.29
C ASP A 6 -10.07 -4.70 31.04
N GLY A 7 -10.93 -5.70 31.23
CA GLY A 7 -11.48 -6.52 30.15
C GLY A 7 -12.34 -5.72 29.16
N ALA A 8 -12.92 -4.59 29.58
CA ALA A 8 -13.70 -3.73 28.69
C ALA A 8 -12.80 -2.87 27.79
N ALA A 9 -11.63 -2.45 28.28
CA ALA A 9 -10.60 -1.90 27.42
C ALA A 9 -10.15 -2.97 26.41
N GLN A 10 -9.70 -4.15 26.86
CA GLN A 10 -9.22 -5.22 25.97
C GLN A 10 -10.22 -5.57 24.86
N ALA A 11 -11.50 -5.76 25.20
CA ALA A 11 -12.54 -6.05 24.21
C ALA A 11 -12.69 -4.94 23.16
N ARG A 12 -12.53 -3.67 23.54
CA ARG A 12 -12.55 -2.54 22.60
C ARG A 12 -11.35 -2.56 21.65
N TRP A 13 -10.14 -2.80 22.16
CA TRP A 13 -8.94 -2.92 21.31
C TRP A 13 -9.04 -4.09 20.33
N HIS A 14 -9.58 -5.24 20.76
CA HIS A 14 -9.83 -6.38 19.88
C HIS A 14 -10.88 -6.07 18.81
N ALA A 15 -11.99 -5.42 19.18
CA ALA A 15 -13.02 -5.03 18.22
C ALA A 15 -12.51 -4.00 17.20
N GLU A 16 -11.69 -3.04 17.64
CA GLU A 16 -11.07 -2.05 16.77
C GLU A 16 -10.05 -2.69 15.82
N LEU A 17 -9.22 -3.61 16.33
CA LEU A 17 -8.27 -4.38 15.52
C LEU A 17 -8.99 -5.27 14.49
N ASP A 18 -10.07 -5.96 14.88
CA ASP A 18 -10.91 -6.73 13.97
C ASP A 18 -11.52 -5.85 12.90
N SER A 19 -12.07 -4.69 13.27
CA SER A 19 -12.68 -3.74 12.31
C SER A 19 -11.69 -3.18 11.29
N ALA A 20 -10.41 -3.14 11.63
CA ALA A 20 -9.32 -2.70 10.75
C ALA A 20 -8.70 -3.84 9.93
N ASP A 21 -9.26 -5.06 10.00
CA ASP A 21 -8.66 -6.29 9.45
C ASP A 21 -7.20 -6.46 9.92
N GLY A 22 -6.92 -6.10 11.18
CA GLY A 22 -5.57 -6.00 11.73
C GLY A 22 -4.82 -7.33 11.72
N TYR A 23 -5.54 -8.45 11.88
CA TYR A 23 -4.96 -9.80 11.82
C TYR A 23 -4.40 -10.17 10.44
N THR A 24 -4.88 -9.53 9.37
CA THR A 24 -4.40 -9.78 8.00
C THR A 24 -3.44 -8.70 7.49
N ALA A 25 -3.19 -7.65 8.29
CA ALA A 25 -2.43 -6.48 7.87
C ALA A 25 -1.02 -6.84 7.38
N ASP A 26 -0.28 -7.70 8.10
CA ASP A 26 1.07 -8.13 7.68
C ASP A 26 1.04 -8.88 6.34
N ALA A 27 0.10 -9.82 6.18
CA ALA A 27 -0.05 -10.57 4.95
C ALA A 27 -0.41 -9.66 3.75
N ARG A 28 -1.30 -8.68 3.96
CA ARG A 28 -1.65 -7.66 2.96
C ARG A 28 -0.44 -6.79 2.61
N ALA A 29 0.35 -6.39 3.62
CA ALA A 29 1.56 -5.60 3.43
C ALA A 29 2.60 -6.33 2.61
N ARG A 30 2.92 -7.58 2.97
CA ARG A 30 3.87 -8.40 2.24
C ARG A 30 3.43 -8.63 0.79
N LYS A 31 2.14 -8.87 0.55
CA LYS A 31 1.60 -9.02 -0.81
C LYS A 31 1.77 -7.75 -1.64
N MET A 32 1.48 -6.58 -1.06
CA MET A 32 1.63 -5.28 -1.72
C MET A 32 3.09 -4.95 -2.00
N LEU A 33 3.98 -5.14 -1.02
CA LEU A 33 5.42 -4.94 -1.18
C LEU A 33 6.01 -5.88 -2.25
N ALA A 34 5.58 -7.15 -2.28
CA ALA A 34 6.01 -8.08 -3.33
C ALA A 34 5.62 -7.59 -4.73
N GLY A 35 4.41 -7.07 -4.89
CA GLY A 35 3.94 -6.48 -6.16
C GLY A 35 4.74 -5.25 -6.61
N LEU A 36 5.27 -4.47 -5.65
CA LEU A 36 6.15 -3.32 -5.91
C LEU A 36 7.63 -3.72 -6.06
N GLY A 37 7.93 -5.02 -6.14
CA GLY A 37 9.26 -5.56 -6.41
C GLY A 37 10.15 -5.75 -5.18
N PHE A 38 9.62 -5.66 -3.96
CA PHE A 38 10.40 -5.96 -2.75
C PHE A 38 10.61 -7.47 -2.59
N THR A 39 11.85 -7.87 -2.28
CA THR A 39 12.16 -9.24 -1.89
C THR A 39 11.78 -9.51 -0.44
N ASN A 40 11.58 -10.79 -0.07
CA ASN A 40 11.31 -11.16 1.32
C ASN A 40 12.37 -10.64 2.30
N GLU A 41 13.65 -10.67 1.91
CA GLU A 41 14.74 -10.15 2.74
C GLU A 41 14.64 -8.62 2.93
N GLN A 42 14.19 -7.89 1.90
CA GLN A 42 13.99 -6.46 1.98
C GLN A 42 12.83 -6.06 2.90
N MET A 43 11.79 -6.90 3.04
CA MET A 43 10.63 -6.59 3.87
C MET A 43 10.97 -6.47 5.36
N ASP A 44 12.03 -7.14 5.82
CA ASP A 44 12.47 -7.12 7.22
C ASP A 44 13.60 -6.08 7.47
N ARG A 45 14.02 -5.33 6.44
CA ARG A 45 15.12 -4.34 6.55
C ARG A 45 14.64 -2.98 7.08
N PRO A 46 15.48 -2.27 7.85
CA PRO A 46 15.18 -0.89 8.27
C PRO A 46 15.00 0.06 7.09
N VAL A 47 14.00 0.95 7.20
CA VAL A 47 13.69 1.96 6.16
C VAL A 47 14.90 2.87 5.84
N ALA A 48 15.74 3.13 6.84
CA ALA A 48 16.93 3.95 6.72
C ALA A 48 17.95 3.39 5.71
N ASP A 49 17.95 2.09 5.45
CA ASP A 49 18.94 1.44 4.57
C ASP A 49 18.55 1.46 3.09
N PHE A 50 17.33 1.91 2.77
CA PHE A 50 16.84 2.01 1.40
C PHE A 50 17.30 3.30 0.71
N SER A 51 17.55 3.21 -0.60
CA SER A 51 17.77 4.37 -1.44
C SER A 51 16.49 5.21 -1.57
N GLY A 52 16.61 6.45 -2.09
CA GLY A 52 15.47 7.33 -2.29
C GLY A 52 14.35 6.71 -3.12
N GLY A 53 14.68 6.02 -4.22
CA GLY A 53 13.70 5.34 -5.06
C GLY A 53 12.94 4.23 -4.32
N TRP A 54 13.64 3.41 -3.55
CA TRP A 54 13.01 2.37 -2.72
C TRP A 54 12.12 2.95 -1.61
N ARG A 55 12.54 4.06 -0.99
CA ARG A 55 11.70 4.78 -0.01
C ARG A 55 10.44 5.34 -0.66
N MET A 56 10.53 5.81 -1.91
CA MET A 56 9.34 6.25 -2.65
C MET A 56 8.39 5.09 -2.94
N ARG A 57 8.91 3.91 -3.35
CA ARG A 57 8.07 2.69 -3.50
C ARG A 57 7.39 2.31 -2.18
N LEU A 58 8.09 2.44 -1.05
CA LEU A 58 7.51 2.18 0.28
C LEU A 58 6.42 3.20 0.65
N ASN A 59 6.59 4.47 0.28
CA ASN A 59 5.54 5.49 0.49
C ASN A 59 4.32 5.22 -0.38
N LEU A 60 4.52 4.77 -1.62
CA LEU A 60 3.44 4.30 -2.48
C LEU A 60 2.70 3.12 -1.83
N ALA A 61 3.42 2.11 -1.34
CA ALA A 61 2.81 0.98 -0.62
C ALA A 61 1.96 1.44 0.58
N GLN A 62 2.47 2.38 1.39
CA GLN A 62 1.71 2.95 2.50
C GLN A 62 0.42 3.64 2.03
N ALA A 63 0.50 4.46 0.97
CA ALA A 63 -0.67 5.14 0.42
C ALA A 63 -1.73 4.16 -0.09
N LEU A 64 -1.32 3.10 -0.79
CA LEU A 64 -2.22 2.07 -1.33
C LEU A 64 -2.83 1.17 -0.25
N MET A 65 -2.16 1.02 0.90
CA MET A 65 -2.67 0.24 2.03
C MET A 65 -3.75 0.97 2.83
N CYS A 66 -3.73 2.30 2.83
CA CYS A 66 -4.69 3.12 3.53
C CYS A 66 -6.06 3.07 2.82
N PRO A 67 -7.13 2.60 3.49
CA PRO A 67 -8.47 2.73 2.95
C PRO A 67 -8.78 4.21 2.73
N SER A 68 -9.25 4.59 1.54
CA SER A 68 -9.63 5.97 1.24
C SER A 68 -10.75 6.06 0.20
N ASP A 69 -11.57 7.10 0.31
CA ASP A 69 -12.61 7.41 -0.69
C ASP A 69 -12.03 8.13 -1.91
N LEU A 70 -10.89 8.81 -1.71
CA LEU A 70 -10.15 9.57 -2.72
C LEU A 70 -8.65 9.28 -2.61
N LEU A 71 -8.08 8.70 -3.68
CA LEU A 71 -6.66 8.43 -3.81
C LEU A 71 -6.01 9.46 -4.75
N LEU A 72 -4.94 10.11 -4.28
CA LEU A 72 -4.18 11.09 -5.05
C LEU A 72 -2.78 10.55 -5.31
N LEU A 73 -2.40 10.39 -6.57
CA LEU A 73 -1.10 9.88 -6.97
C LEU A 73 -0.43 10.85 -7.96
N ASP A 74 0.79 11.28 -7.63
CA ASP A 74 1.61 12.15 -8.47
C ASP A 74 2.86 11.39 -8.93
N GLU A 75 2.96 11.16 -10.23
CA GLU A 75 3.98 10.34 -10.90
C GLU A 75 4.26 8.99 -10.22
N PRO A 76 3.25 8.12 -10.05
CA PRO A 76 3.40 6.90 -9.25
C PRO A 76 4.25 5.81 -9.92
N THR A 77 4.48 5.90 -11.23
CA THR A 77 5.33 4.97 -11.99
C THR A 77 6.83 5.27 -11.84
N ASN A 78 7.19 6.42 -11.25
CA ASN A 78 8.58 6.77 -11.05
C ASN A 78 9.31 5.70 -10.23
N HIS A 79 10.57 5.46 -10.59
CA HIS A 79 11.41 4.47 -9.93
C HIS A 79 10.86 3.03 -9.89
N LEU A 80 9.76 2.72 -10.60
CA LEU A 80 9.24 1.37 -10.80
C LEU A 80 9.91 0.73 -12.02
N ASP A 81 10.08 -0.59 -11.93
CA ASP A 81 10.40 -1.43 -13.09
C ASP A 81 9.09 -1.86 -13.77
N LEU A 82 9.21 -2.46 -14.96
CA LEU A 82 8.04 -2.83 -15.77
C LEU A 82 7.08 -3.76 -15.02
N ASP A 83 7.60 -4.74 -14.28
CA ASP A 83 6.76 -5.70 -13.55
C ASP A 83 5.97 -4.99 -12.44
N ALA A 84 6.60 -4.06 -11.71
CA ALA A 84 5.91 -3.26 -10.70
C ALA A 84 4.90 -2.28 -11.29
N ILE A 85 5.14 -1.74 -12.49
CA ILE A 85 4.18 -0.88 -13.21
C ILE A 85 2.94 -1.69 -13.57
N LEU A 86 3.11 -2.86 -14.21
CA LEU A 86 1.98 -3.73 -14.58
C LEU A 86 1.17 -4.16 -13.35
N TRP A 87 1.85 -4.49 -12.25
CA TRP A 87 1.18 -4.79 -10.99
C TRP A 87 0.38 -3.60 -10.45
N LEU A 88 0.96 -2.39 -10.52
CA LEU A 88 0.29 -1.17 -10.08
C LEU A 88 -0.95 -0.88 -10.94
N GLU A 89 -0.86 -1.03 -12.26
CA GLU A 89 -2.01 -0.86 -13.16
C GLU A 89 -3.17 -1.76 -12.75
N ASP A 90 -2.90 -3.06 -12.56
CA ASP A 90 -3.93 -4.03 -12.17
C ASP A 90 -4.50 -3.74 -10.78
N PHE A 91 -3.68 -3.27 -9.85
CA PHE A 91 -4.15 -2.81 -8.54
C PHE A 91 -5.11 -1.63 -8.69
N LEU A 92 -4.71 -0.58 -9.44
CA LEU A 92 -5.48 0.65 -9.60
C LEU A 92 -6.78 0.44 -10.37
N LYS A 93 -6.82 -0.46 -11.36
CA LYS A 93 -8.06 -0.86 -12.06
C LYS A 93 -9.11 -1.46 -11.12
N SER A 94 -8.66 -2.11 -10.04
CA SER A 94 -9.54 -2.71 -9.02
C SER A 94 -9.87 -1.77 -7.85
N TYR A 95 -9.36 -0.54 -7.87
CA TYR A 95 -9.52 0.39 -6.77
C TYR A 95 -10.98 0.86 -6.68
N PRO A 96 -11.66 0.67 -5.53
CA PRO A 96 -13.10 0.93 -5.41
C PRO A 96 -13.44 2.42 -5.24
N GLY A 97 -12.47 3.26 -4.88
CA GLY A 97 -12.67 4.68 -4.61
C GLY A 97 -12.48 5.57 -5.85
N THR A 98 -12.60 6.88 -5.63
CA THR A 98 -12.23 7.86 -6.67
C THR A 98 -10.71 8.03 -6.69
N MET A 99 -10.13 8.18 -7.88
CA MET A 99 -8.70 8.42 -8.03
C MET A 99 -8.43 9.68 -8.85
N LEU A 100 -7.46 10.48 -8.41
CA LEU A 100 -6.83 11.54 -9.20
C LEU A 100 -5.38 11.12 -9.45
N LEU A 101 -5.05 10.97 -10.73
CA LEU A 101 -3.76 10.47 -11.19
C LEU A 101 -3.06 11.55 -12.01
N ILE A 102 -1.83 11.89 -11.66
CA ILE A 102 -0.95 12.77 -12.43
C ILE A 102 0.21 11.91 -12.92
N SER A 103 0.38 11.82 -14.24
CA SER A 103 1.55 11.17 -14.83
C SER A 103 1.91 11.76 -16.18
N HIS A 104 3.20 11.78 -16.50
CA HIS A 104 3.72 12.03 -17.83
C HIS A 104 3.66 10.78 -18.75
N ASP A 105 3.40 9.60 -18.20
CA ASP A 105 3.28 8.34 -18.93
C ASP A 105 1.85 8.16 -19.47
N ARG A 106 1.70 8.21 -20.80
CA ARG A 106 0.40 8.10 -21.46
C ARG A 106 -0.10 6.68 -21.51
N ASP A 107 0.78 5.71 -21.74
CA ASP A 107 0.40 4.31 -21.87
C ASP A 107 -0.15 3.81 -20.52
N PHE A 108 0.47 4.24 -19.41
CA PHE A 108 -0.02 3.97 -18.06
C PHE A 108 -1.39 4.62 -17.78
N LEU A 109 -1.57 5.89 -18.17
CA LEU A 109 -2.86 6.57 -18.01
C LEU A 109 -3.98 5.88 -18.80
N ASP A 110 -3.72 5.54 -20.06
CA ASP A 110 -4.68 4.84 -20.93
C ASP A 110 -5.01 3.45 -20.38
N ALA A 111 -4.02 2.75 -19.82
CA ALA A 111 -4.25 1.43 -19.21
C ALA A 111 -5.16 1.50 -17.97
N VAL A 112 -5.11 2.57 -17.19
CA VAL A 112 -5.78 2.66 -15.88
C VAL A 112 -7.10 3.45 -15.92
N VAL A 113 -7.19 4.49 -16.74
CA VAL A 113 -8.32 5.44 -16.73
C VAL A 113 -9.37 5.11 -17.78
N ASP A 114 -8.99 4.46 -18.89
CA ASP A 114 -9.90 4.19 -20.00
C ASP A 114 -10.77 2.95 -19.67
N ASN A 115 -12.01 3.24 -19.27
CA ASN A 115 -13.12 2.28 -19.21
C ASN A 115 -13.82 2.18 -20.56
#